data_AF-J9FZK1-F1
#
_entry.id   AF-J9FZK1-F1
#
_cell.length_a   1.000
_cell.length_b   1.000
_cell.length_c   1.000
_cell.angle_alpha   90.00
_cell.angle_beta   90.00
_cell.angle_gamma   90.00
#
_symmetry.space_group_name_H-M   'P 1'
#
loop_
_entity.id
_entity.type
_entity.pdbx_description
1 polymer ?
#
loop_
_entity_poly.entity_id
_entity_poly.type
_entity_poly.pdbx_seq_one_letter_code
_entity_poly.pdbx_strand_id
1 'polypeptide(L)' 'MEVYYSSYRKIDTQAMKQMAKCHHLKLSGGSDFHGDNKPLIHLGTGKKNLAIPYSVLEQLRQ' A
#
# COMPACT_ATOMS: atom_id res chain seq x y z
N MET A 1 5.99 3.11 -6.29
CA MET A 1 5.72 1.67 -6.21
C MET A 1 4.71 1.44 -5.10
N GLU A 2 3.57 0.83 -5.41
CA GLU A 2 2.56 0.53 -4.41
C GLU A 2 3.01 -0.65 -3.54
N VAL A 3 3.28 -0.37 -2.26
CA VAL A 3 3.88 -1.31 -1.31
C VAL A 3 2.89 -1.72 -0.23
N TYR A 4 2.05 -0.79 0.19
CA TYR A 4 1.00 -1.03 1.17
C TYR A 4 -0.33 -1.18 0.43
N TYR A 5 -0.83 -2.41 0.33
CA TYR A 5 -2.01 -2.74 -0.46
C TYR A 5 -2.90 -3.74 0.27
N SER A 6 -4.22 -3.56 0.18
CA SER A 6 -5.21 -4.33 0.95
C SER A 6 -5.14 -5.84 0.75
N SER A 7 -4.67 -6.31 -0.41
CA SER A 7 -4.59 -7.75 -0.69
C SER A 7 -3.20 -8.36 -0.47
N TYR A 8 -2.22 -7.57 -0.02
CA TYR A 8 -0.88 -8.08 0.28
C TYR A 8 -0.84 -8.75 1.65
N ARG A 9 -0.14 -9.89 1.69
CA ARG A 9 0.39 -10.46 2.93
C ARG A 9 1.71 -9.76 3.25
N LYS A 10 2.21 -9.96 4.46
CA LYS A 10 3.49 -9.39 4.91
C LYS A 10 4.65 -9.69 3.94
N ILE A 11 4.70 -10.90 3.37
CA ILE A 11 5.74 -11.29 2.42
C ILE A 11 5.66 -10.49 1.10
N ASP A 12 4.45 -10.24 0.60
CA ASP A 12 4.22 -9.50 -0.63
C ASP A 12 4.67 -8.03 -0.45
N THR A 13 4.34 -7.41 0.69
CA THR A 13 4.82 -6.08 1.07
C THR A 13 6.35 -6.00 1.14
N GLN A 14 7.03 -7.00 1.72
CA GLN A 14 8.49 -7.01 1.80
C GLN A 14 9.13 -7.14 0.42
N ALA A 15 8.59 -8.01 -0.44
CA ALA A 15 9.06 -8.15 -1.82
C ALA A 15 8.93 -6.81 -2.59
N MET A 16 7.80 -6.11 -2.44
CA MET A 16 7.59 -4.82 -3.10
C MET A 16 8.47 -3.71 -2.53
N LYS A 17 8.77 -3.70 -1.22
CA LYS A 17 9.77 -2.80 -0.62
C LYS A 17 11.14 -3.01 -1.23
N GLN A 18 11.57 -4.27 -1.36
CA GLN A 18 12.86 -4.60 -1.94
C GLN A 18 12.94 -4.18 -3.40
N MET A 19 11.90 -4.44 -4.19
CA MET A 19 11.81 -4.02 -5.58
C MET A 19 11.87 -2.49 -5.72
N ALA A 20 11.10 -1.75 -4.91
CA ALA A 20 11.13 -0.30 -4.92
C ALA A 20 12.54 0.24 -4.60
N LYS A 21 13.22 -0.36 -3.62
CA LYS A 21 14.60 -0.01 -3.27
C LYS A 21 15.58 -0.26 -4.43
N CYS A 22 15.51 -1.43 -5.07
CA CYS A 22 16.38 -1.79 -6.21
C CYS A 22 16.25 -0.81 -7.39
N HIS A 23 15.05 -0.24 -7.58
CA HIS A 23 14.77 0.68 -8.68
C HIS A 23 14.73 2.16 -8.25
N HIS A 24 15.14 2.49 -7.02
CA HIS A 24 15.11 3.86 -6.49
C HIS A 24 13.72 4.52 -6.60
N LEU A 25 12.65 3.73 -6.46
CA LEU A 25 11.28 4.21 -6.53
C LEU A 25 10.77 4.60 -5.14
N LYS A 26 10.04 5.71 -5.07
CA LYS A 26 9.30 6.09 -3.86
C LYS A 26 8.20 5.07 -3.56
N LEU A 27 7.95 4.85 -2.28
CA LEU A 27 6.88 3.97 -1.81
C LEU A 27 5.53 4.69 -1.91
N SER A 28 4.47 3.94 -2.14
CA SER A 28 3.09 4.41 -2.06
C SER A 28 2.19 3.32 -1.45
N GLY A 29 0.92 3.63 -1.25
CA GLY A 29 -0.05 2.66 -0.76
C GLY A 29 -1.49 3.10 -0.98
N GLY A 30 -2.40 2.14 -1.01
CA GLY A 30 -3.80 2.35 -1.31
C GLY A 30 -4.68 1.20 -0.83
N SER A 31 -5.92 1.54 -0.49
CA SER A 31 -6.92 0.51 -0.17
C SER A 31 -7.46 -0.19 -1.41
N ASP A 32 -7.46 0.50 -2.55
CA ASP A 32 -8.12 0.05 -3.78
C ASP A 32 -9.62 -0.22 -3.57
N PHE A 33 -10.23 0.64 -2.75
CA PHE A 33 -11.66 0.66 -2.48
C PHE A 33 -12.48 1.03 -3.73
N HIS A 34 -13.50 0.23 -4.04
CA HIS A 34 -14.40 0.41 -5.19
C HIS A 34 -15.89 0.22 -4.82
N GLY A 35 -16.25 0.47 -3.55
CA GLY A 35 -17.63 0.30 -3.08
C GLY A 35 -18.14 -1.12 -3.25
N ASP A 36 -19.37 -1.26 -3.74
CA ASP A 36 -20.06 -2.53 -3.91
C ASP A 36 -19.33 -3.49 -4.86
N ASN A 37 -18.45 -2.99 -5.74
CA ASN A 37 -17.63 -3.83 -6.61
C ASN A 37 -16.52 -4.59 -5.85
N LYS A 38 -16.12 -4.12 -4.66
CA LYS A 38 -15.13 -4.75 -3.79
C LYS A 38 -15.61 -4.68 -2.33
N PRO A 39 -16.67 -5.41 -1.96
CA PRO A 39 -17.38 -5.22 -0.69
C PRO A 39 -16.54 -5.58 0.54
N LEU A 40 -15.46 -6.35 0.37
CA LEU A 40 -14.54 -6.72 1.44
C LEU A 40 -13.43 -5.69 1.70
N ILE A 41 -13.28 -4.70 0.84
CA ILE A 41 -12.31 -3.62 1.01
C ILE A 41 -13.06 -2.43 1.57
N HIS A 42 -12.56 -1.88 2.68
CA HIS A 42 -13.09 -0.67 3.29
C HIS A 42 -12.21 0.53 2.96
N LEU A 43 -12.83 1.69 2.82
CA LEU A 43 -12.12 2.95 2.63
C LEU A 43 -11.19 3.20 3.83
N GLY A 44 -9.93 3.54 3.55
CA GLY A 44 -8.92 3.86 4.55
C GLY A 44 -8.30 2.66 5.28
N THR A 45 -9.05 1.59 5.55
CA THR A 45 -8.56 0.43 6.33
C THR A 45 -8.32 -0.84 5.49
N GLY A 46 -8.69 -0.83 4.20
CA GLY A 46 -8.53 -2.00 3.34
C GLY A 46 -9.32 -3.20 3.86
N LYS A 47 -8.69 -4.38 3.92
CA LYS A 47 -9.26 -5.60 4.52
C LYS A 47 -8.96 -5.72 6.03
N LYS A 48 -8.91 -4.59 6.75
CA LYS A 48 -8.43 -4.44 8.15
C LYS A 48 -6.94 -4.73 8.35
N ASN A 49 -6.18 -4.75 7.26
CA ASN A 49 -4.75 -5.03 7.24
C ASN A 49 -3.94 -3.88 6.63
N LEU A 50 -4.59 -2.79 6.21
CA LEU A 50 -3.93 -1.66 5.60
C LEU A 50 -3.46 -0.68 6.68
N ALA A 51 -2.15 -0.54 6.80
CA ALA A 51 -1.50 0.46 7.65
C ALA A 51 -0.36 1.11 6.85
N ILE A 52 -0.58 2.35 6.42
CA ILE A 52 0.38 3.12 5.62
C ILE A 52 1.06 4.13 6.57
N PRO A 53 2.39 4.05 6.79
CA PRO A 53 3.10 5.04 7.60
C PRO A 53 3.02 6.44 7.00
N TYR A 54 2.86 7.47 7.84
CA TYR A 54 2.79 8.86 7.38
C TYR A 54 4.04 9.31 6.60
N SER A 55 5.21 8.75 6.92
CA SER A 55 6.47 9.00 6.22
C SER A 55 6.41 8.69 4.71
N VAL A 56 5.50 7.80 4.28
CA VAL A 56 5.27 7.53 2.86
C VAL A 56 4.75 8.79 2.15
N LEU A 57 3.81 9.50 2.77
CA LEU A 57 3.29 10.76 2.23
C LEU A 57 4.36 11.85 2.25
N GLU A 58 5.17 11.94 3.31
CA GLU A 58 6.25 12.92 3.40
C GLU A 58 7.28 12.73 2.28
N GLN A 59 7.68 11.49 2.00
CA GLN A 59 8.62 11.16 0.92
C GLN A 59 8.06 11.46 -0.48
N LEU A 60 6.74 11.33 -0.67
CA LEU A 60 6.08 11.62 -1.95
C LEU A 60 5.95 13.11 -2.24
N ARG A 61 5.88 13.97 -1.20
CA ARG A 61 5.73 15.43 -1.34
C ARG A 61 7.02 16.17 -1.68
N GLN A 62 8.17 15.55 -1.44
CA GLN A 62 9.50 16.03 -1.83
C GLN A 62 9.75 15.78 -3.31
#